data_AF-A0A370F2T7-F1
#
_entry.id   AF-A0A370F2T7-F1
#
_cell.length_a   1.000
_cell.length_b   1.000
_cell.length_c   1.000
_cell.angle_alpha   90.00
_cell.angle_beta   90.00
_cell.angle_gamma   90.00
#
_symmetry.space_group_name_H-M   'P 1'
#
loop_
_entity.id
_entity.type
_entity.pdbx_description
1 polymer ?
#
loop_
_entity_poly.entity_id
_entity_poly.type
_entity_poly.pdbx_seq_one_letter_code
_entity_poly.pdbx_strand_id
1 'polypeptide(L)'
;MVRELDRIKRGAAGLSRVDGLGILPSGVALARKFEQKASGGAYPLDQALADHITVVEQMQSVFEKIAASFDATEQSNTQAITAVAPGR
;
A
#
# COMPACT_ATOMS: atom_id res chain seq x y z
N MET A 1 -1.03 1.71 8.83
CA MET A 1 -0.97 0.73 7.72
C MET A 1 -0.07 1.25 6.60
N VAL A 2 -0.48 2.24 5.80
CA VAL A 2 0.31 2.76 4.65
C VAL A 2 1.74 3.19 5.03
N ARG A 3 1.90 3.93 6.13
CA ARG A 3 3.24 4.36 6.63
C ARG A 3 4.21 3.20 6.92
N GLU A 4 3.70 2.05 7.35
CA GLU A 4 4.54 0.87 7.62
C GLU A 4 4.96 0.21 6.31
N LEU A 5 4.06 0.14 5.33
CA LEU A 5 4.37 -0.36 3.99
C LEU A 5 5.42 0.52 3.31
N ASP A 6 5.32 1.84 3.46
CA ASP A 6 6.34 2.77 2.98
C ASP A 6 7.71 2.56 3.65
N ARG A 7 7.72 2.22 4.95
CA ARG A 7 8.96 1.89 5.67
C ARG A 7 9.60 0.64 5.09
N ILE A 8 8.80 -0.40 4.85
CA ILE A 8 9.24 -1.66 4.22
C ILE A 8 9.79 -1.38 2.82
N LYS A 9 9.09 -0.59 2.00
CA LYS A 9 9.53 -0.18 0.66
C LYS A 9 10.88 0.53 0.70
N ARG A 10 11.08 1.47 1.63
CA ARG A 10 12.37 2.14 1.81
C ARG A 10 13.48 1.19 2.25
N GLY A 11 13.19 0.24 3.14
CA GLY A 11 14.14 -0.80 3.53
C GLY A 11 14.56 -1.69 2.37
N ALA A 12 13.59 -2.08 1.53
CA ALA A 12 13.83 -2.90 0.34
C ALA A 12 14.72 -2.21 -0.71
N ALA A 13 14.75 -0.87 -0.76
CA ALA A 13 15.62 -0.13 -1.67
C ALA A 13 17.11 -0.46 -1.47
N GLY A 14 17.52 -0.84 -0.26
CA GLY A 14 18.89 -1.28 0.04
C GLY A 14 19.28 -2.60 -0.63
N LEU A 15 18.31 -3.41 -1.07
CA LEU A 15 18.54 -4.70 -1.75
C LEU A 15 18.87 -4.53 -3.24
N SER A 16 18.76 -3.31 -3.77
CA SER A 16 19.12 -3.00 -5.16
C SER A 16 20.60 -3.24 -5.48
N ARG A 17 21.43 -3.40 -4.44
CA ARG A 17 22.84 -3.74 -4.54
C ARG A 17 23.17 -4.87 -3.58
N VAL A 18 23.83 -5.91 -4.09
CA VAL A 18 24.20 -7.10 -3.30
C VAL A 18 25.68 -7.36 -3.42
N ASP A 19 26.41 -7.04 -2.34
CA ASP A 19 27.85 -7.30 -2.21
C ASP A 19 28.09 -8.51 -1.27
N GLY A 20 29.33 -9.02 -1.21
CA GLY A 20 29.74 -10.04 -0.23
C GLY A 20 29.60 -11.50 -0.67
N LEU A 21 29.24 -11.78 -1.93
CA LEU A 21 29.12 -13.13 -2.48
C LEU A 21 30.43 -13.67 -3.13
N GLY A 22 31.54 -12.96 -2.93
CA GLY A 22 32.86 -13.30 -3.48
C GLY A 22 33.05 -12.91 -4.95
N ILE A 23 34.26 -13.15 -5.47
CA ILE A 23 34.67 -12.74 -6.83
C ILE A 23 34.54 -13.83 -7.89
N LEU A 24 34.17 -15.05 -7.48
CA LEU A 24 33.97 -16.15 -8.43
C LEU A 24 32.79 -15.81 -9.36
N PRO A 25 32.80 -16.27 -10.63
CA PRO A 25 31.73 -15.98 -11.58
C PRO A 25 30.33 -16.34 -11.06
N SER A 26 30.22 -17.41 -10.27
CA SER A 26 28.96 -17.83 -9.63
C SER A 26 28.46 -16.83 -8.59
N GLY A 27 29.36 -16.23 -7.79
CA GLY A 27 29.04 -15.20 -6.80
C GLY A 27 28.53 -13.93 -7.47
N VAL A 28 29.20 -13.46 -8.52
CA VAL A 28 28.78 -12.31 -9.34
C VAL A 28 27.43 -12.57 -10.00
N ALA A 29 27.22 -13.76 -10.56
CA ALA A 29 25.95 -14.14 -11.16
C ALA A 29 24.81 -14.19 -10.13
N LEU A 30 25.09 -14.63 -8.91
CA LEU A 30 24.10 -14.68 -7.82
C LEU A 30 23.74 -13.28 -7.33
N ALA A 31 24.73 -12.39 -7.12
CA ALA A 31 24.51 -10.99 -6.79
C ALA A 31 23.57 -10.33 -7.79
N ARG A 32 23.90 -10.43 -9.09
CA ARG A 32 23.09 -9.87 -10.18
C ARG A 32 21.65 -10.39 -10.16
N LYS A 33 21.44 -11.68 -9.86
CA LYS A 33 20.09 -12.26 -9.76
C LYS A 33 19.28 -11.65 -8.61
N PHE A 34 19.89 -11.47 -7.44
CA PHE A 34 19.22 -10.84 -6.30
C PHE A 34 18.95 -9.36 -6.53
N GLU A 35 19.91 -8.63 -7.10
CA GLU A 35 19.72 -7.23 -7.48
C GLU A 35 18.55 -7.07 -8.45
N GLN A 36 18.45 -7.92 -9.47
CA GLN A 36 17.32 -7.94 -10.40
C GLN A 36 15.98 -8.30 -9.75
N LYS A 37 16.01 -9.12 -8.69
CA LYS A 37 14.81 -9.42 -7.89
C LYS A 37 14.41 -8.23 -7.01
N ALA A 38 15.37 -7.42 -6.58
CA ALA A 38 15.10 -6.22 -5.81
C ALA A 38 14.61 -5.05 -6.67
N SER A 39 15.28 -4.79 -7.80
CA SER A 39 14.99 -3.68 -8.72
C SER A 39 15.43 -3.98 -10.16
N GLY A 40 14.79 -3.36 -11.16
CA GLY A 40 15.21 -3.45 -12.57
C GLY A 40 15.00 -4.80 -13.28
N GLY A 41 14.46 -5.81 -12.60
CA GLY A 41 13.98 -7.05 -13.21
C GLY A 41 12.60 -6.91 -13.87
N ALA A 42 12.02 -8.04 -14.32
CA ALA A 42 10.72 -8.04 -15.00
C ALA A 42 9.53 -7.69 -14.08
N TYR A 43 9.57 -8.19 -12.84
CA TYR A 43 8.66 -7.79 -11.76
C TYR A 43 9.43 -7.78 -10.44
N PRO A 44 10.16 -6.68 -10.18
CA PRO A 44 11.03 -6.55 -9.03
C PRO A 44 10.25 -6.23 -7.75
N LEU A 45 10.91 -6.40 -6.59
CA LEU A 45 10.34 -6.18 -5.27
C LEU A 45 9.85 -4.75 -5.06
N ASP A 46 10.57 -3.75 -5.56
CA ASP A 46 10.18 -2.33 -5.49
C ASP A 46 8.85 -2.05 -6.20
N GLN A 47 8.63 -2.65 -7.37
CA GLN A 47 7.35 -2.62 -8.10
C GLN A 47 6.26 -3.35 -7.31
N ALA A 48 6.53 -4.58 -6.86
CA ALA A 48 5.56 -5.37 -6.11
C ALA A 48 5.07 -4.66 -4.83
N LEU A 49 5.98 -3.99 -4.11
CA LEU A 49 5.63 -3.19 -2.93
C LEU A 49 4.83 -1.94 -3.31
N ALA A 50 5.18 -1.27 -4.42
CA ALA A 50 4.43 -0.11 -4.89
C ALA A 50 2.99 -0.47 -5.29
N ASP A 51 2.81 -1.59 -6.00
CA ASP A 51 1.48 -2.10 -6.38
C ASP A 51 0.66 -2.45 -5.14
N HIS A 52 1.27 -3.14 -4.17
CA HIS A 52 0.60 -3.50 -2.92
C HIS A 52 0.16 -2.26 -2.13
N ILE A 53 1.02 -1.24 -2.00
CA ILE A 53 0.67 0.03 -1.34
C ILE A 53 -0.54 0.67 -2.04
N THR A 54 -0.52 0.72 -3.37
CA THR A 54 -1.61 1.29 -4.17
C THR A 54 -2.94 0.59 -3.88
N VAL A 55 -2.95 -0.74 -3.83
CA VAL A 55 -4.15 -1.52 -3.50
C VAL A 55 -4.65 -1.21 -2.08
N VAL A 56 -3.74 -1.12 -1.10
CA VAL A 56 -4.12 -0.81 0.30
C VAL A 56 -4.68 0.61 0.43
N GLU A 57 -4.10 1.59 -0.26
CA GLU A 57 -4.62 2.96 -0.30
C GLU A 57 -6.01 3.03 -0.95
N GLN A 58 -6.24 2.27 -2.02
CA GLN A 58 -7.56 2.16 -2.64
C GLN A 58 -8.59 1.57 -1.68
N MET A 59 -8.25 0.49 -0.97
CA MET A 59 -9.12 -0.10 0.05
C MET A 59 -9.45 0.91 1.15
N GLN A 60 -8.45 1.65 1.64
CA GLN A 60 -8.65 2.70 2.63
C GLN A 60 -9.65 3.77 2.12
N SER A 61 -9.46 4.26 0.90
CA SER A 61 -10.37 5.26 0.30
C SER A 61 -11.80 4.74 0.16
N VAL A 62 -11.98 3.46 -0.17
CA VAL A 62 -13.31 2.84 -0.23
C VAL A 62 -13.98 2.84 1.15
N PHE A 63 -13.26 2.46 2.21
CA PHE A 63 -13.80 2.48 3.56
C PHE A 63 -14.15 3.89 4.05
N GLU A 64 -13.30 4.88 3.72
CA GLU A 64 -13.57 6.29 4.04
C GLU A 64 -14.84 6.79 3.34
N LYS A 65 -15.05 6.44 2.07
CA LYS A 65 -16.29 6.77 1.33
C LYS A 65 -17.53 6.11 1.92
N ILE A 66 -17.40 4.84 2.35
CA ILE A 66 -18.50 4.12 3.01
C ILE A 66 -18.87 4.84 4.32
N ALA A 67 -17.89 5.17 5.17
CA ALA A 67 -18.12 5.90 6.41
C ALA A 67 -18.82 7.25 6.16
N ALA A 68 -18.31 8.06 5.23
CA ALA A 68 -18.92 9.35 4.88
C ALA A 68 -20.36 9.21 4.34
N SER A 69 -20.65 8.14 3.60
CA SER A 69 -22.00 7.87 3.08
C SER A 69 -22.96 7.50 4.23
N PHE A 70 -22.51 6.68 5.19
CA PHE A 70 -23.27 6.35 6.38
C PHE A 70 -23.56 7.60 7.24
N ASP A 71 -22.56 8.44 7.49
CA ASP A 71 -22.73 9.69 8.25
C ASP A 71 -23.75 10.62 7.58
N ALA A 72 -23.70 10.75 6.25
CA ALA A 72 -24.66 11.54 5.50
C ALA A 72 -26.09 10.98 5.57
N THR A 73 -26.24 9.65 5.50
CA THR A 73 -27.54 8.98 5.66
C THR A 73 -28.11 9.16 7.06
N GLU A 74 -27.31 8.97 8.11
CA GLU A 74 -27.73 9.17 9.51
C GLU A 74 -28.14 10.62 9.78
N GLN A 75 -27.38 11.59 9.27
CA GLN A 75 -27.73 13.00 9.39
C GLN A 75 -29.05 13.33 8.68
N SER A 76 -29.25 12.80 7.47
CA SER A 76 -30.50 12.94 6.72
C SER A 76 -31.70 12.33 7.46
N ASN A 77 -31.53 11.11 8.00
CA ASN A 77 -32.56 10.43 8.77
C ASN A 77 -32.92 11.19 10.04
N THR A 78 -31.92 11.69 10.78
CA THR A 78 -32.14 12.49 12.00
C THR A 78 -32.89 13.78 11.71
N GLN A 79 -32.55 14.46 10.61
CA GLN A 79 -33.27 15.64 10.14
C GLN A 79 -34.73 15.30 9.77
N ALA A 80 -34.95 14.22 9.03
CA ALA A 80 -36.29 13.79 8.65
C ALA A 80 -37.15 13.43 9.88
N ILE A 81 -36.61 12.68 10.85
CA ILE A 81 -37.31 12.34 12.09
C ILE A 81 -37.63 13.60 12.90
N THR A 82 -36.67 14.52 13.04
CA THR A 82 -36.88 15.78 13.76
C THR A 82 -37.91 16.67 13.07
N ALA A 83 -37.97 16.65 11.75
CA ALA A 83 -38.97 17.37 10.95
C ALA A 83 -40.37 16.74 11.00
N VAL A 84 -40.49 15.45 11.32
CA VAL A 84 -41.77 14.74 11.52
C VAL A 84 -42.25 14.78 12.98
N ALA A 85 -41.33 14.94 13.94
CA ALA A 85 -41.63 15.10 15.36
C ALA A 85 -42.18 16.48 15.85
N PRO A 86 -42.32 17.58 15.07
CA PRO A 86 -42.87 18.82 15.57
C PRO A 86 -44.39 18.76 15.45
N GLY A 87 -45.06 18.11 16.41
CA GLY A 87 -46.54 18.09 16.42
C GLY A 87 -47.26 17.05 17.26
N ARG A 88 -46.71 16.62 18.40
CA ARG A 88 -47.50 15.99 19.47
C ARG A 88 -47.20 16.62 20.82
#